data_AF-A0A4W5LZK3-F1
#
_entry.id   AF-A0A4W5LZK3-F1
#
_cell.length_a   1.000
_cell.length_b   1.000
_cell.length_c   1.000
_cell.angle_alpha   90.00
_cell.angle_beta   90.00
_cell.angle_gamma   90.00
#
_symmetry.space_group_name_H-M   'P 1'
#
loop_
_entity.id
_entity.type
_entity.pdbx_description
1 polymer ?
#
loop_
_entity_poly.entity_id
_entity_poly.type
_entity_poly.pdbx_seq_one_letter_code
_entity_poly.pdbx_strand_id
1 'polypeptide(L)'
;MVDWTDAEKSTISAVWGKVDINEVGPLALGRVLIVYPWTQRYFGSFGDVSTPAAIMGNPKVAAHGKVVCGALDKAVKNMGNI
;
A
#
# COMPACT_ATOMS: atom_id res chain seq x y z
N MET A 1 -19.77 -4.73 12.62
CA MET A 1 -19.09 -5.70 11.75
C MET A 1 -19.81 -5.65 10.41
N VAL A 2 -19.09 -5.60 9.29
CA VAL A 2 -19.73 -5.55 7.96
C VAL A 2 -20.02 -6.98 7.52
N ASP A 3 -21.22 -7.23 7.03
CA ASP A 3 -21.60 -8.52 6.46
C ASP A 3 -21.22 -8.58 4.99
N TRP A 4 -20.29 -9.47 4.67
CA TRP A 4 -19.82 -9.72 3.31
C TRP A 4 -20.48 -10.97 2.74
N THR A 5 -21.05 -10.86 1.54
CA THR A 5 -21.48 -12.01 0.75
C THR A 5 -20.28 -12.84 0.31
N ASP A 6 -20.51 -14.12 -0.01
CA ASP A 6 -19.45 -14.99 -0.51
C ASP A 6 -18.91 -14.52 -1.87
N ALA A 7 -19.78 -13.91 -2.70
CA ALA A 7 -19.40 -13.32 -3.97
C ALA A 7 -18.41 -12.14 -3.79
N GLU A 8 -18.62 -11.29 -2.79
CA GLU A 8 -17.72 -10.18 -2.49
C GLU A 8 -16.37 -10.68 -1.97
N LYS A 9 -16.36 -11.61 -1.01
CA LYS A 9 -15.12 -12.21 -0.47
C LYS A 9 -14.29 -12.88 -1.57
N SER A 10 -14.96 -13.65 -2.43
CA SER A 10 -14.34 -14.32 -3.58
C SER A 10 -13.75 -13.31 -4.55
N THR A 11 -14.51 -12.25 -4.89
CA THR A 11 -14.06 -11.19 -5.81
C THR A 11 -12.81 -10.48 -5.29
N ILE A 12 -12.81 -10.07 -4.02
CA ILE A 12 -11.67 -9.34 -3.45
C ILE A 12 -10.44 -10.25 -3.37
N SER A 13 -10.62 -11.52 -2.98
CA SER A 13 -9.52 -12.50 -2.94
C SER A 13 -8.96 -12.77 -4.34
N ALA A 14 -9.80 -12.84 -5.37
CA ALA A 14 -9.40 -13.04 -6.76
C ALA A 14 -8.63 -11.84 -7.33
N VAL A 15 -9.00 -10.61 -6.96
CA VAL A 15 -8.24 -9.41 -7.31
C VAL A 15 -6.91 -9.40 -6.58
N TRP A 16 -6.91 -9.63 -5.26
CA TRP A 16 -5.69 -9.62 -4.44
C TRP A 16 -4.68 -10.68 -4.88
N GLY A 17 -5.14 -11.87 -5.31
CA GLY A 17 -4.26 -12.93 -5.82
C GLY A 17 -3.47 -12.57 -7.08
N LYS A 18 -3.81 -11.47 -7.76
CA LYS A 18 -3.08 -10.95 -8.93
C LYS A 18 -2.15 -9.77 -8.59
N VAL A 19 -2.17 -9.29 -7.34
CA VAL A 19 -1.37 -8.16 -6.89
C VAL A 19 0.02 -8.65 -6.49
N ASP A 20 1.07 -8.20 -7.18
CA ASP A 20 2.44 -8.34 -6.66
C ASP A 20 2.72 -7.20 -5.68
N ILE A 21 2.84 -7.54 -4.40
CA ILE A 21 3.13 -6.60 -3.32
C ILE A 21 4.49 -5.91 -3.53
N ASN A 22 5.45 -6.58 -4.17
CA ASN A 22 6.76 -6.01 -4.42
C ASN A 22 6.75 -4.89 -5.46
N GLU A 23 5.76 -4.89 -6.34
CA GLU A 23 5.55 -3.88 -7.36
C GLU A 23 4.54 -2.82 -6.90
N VAL A 24 3.33 -3.26 -6.54
CA VAL A 24 2.20 -2.37 -6.24
C VAL A 24 2.44 -1.54 -4.98
N GLY A 25 3.08 -2.12 -3.95
CA GLY A 25 3.37 -1.42 -2.70
C GLY A 25 4.22 -0.16 -2.89
N PRO A 26 5.44 -0.28 -3.47
CA PRO A 26 6.28 0.88 -3.79
C PRO A 26 5.59 1.89 -4.72
N LEU A 27 4.90 1.43 -5.77
CA LEU A 27 4.20 2.32 -6.71
C LEU A 27 3.09 3.13 -6.03
N ALA A 28 2.29 2.49 -5.17
CA ALA A 28 1.19 3.14 -4.48
C ALA A 28 1.68 4.21 -3.50
N LEU A 29 2.62 3.86 -2.60
CA LEU A 29 3.13 4.82 -1.63
C LEU A 29 3.92 5.95 -2.31
N GLY A 30 4.73 5.63 -3.32
CA GLY A 30 5.43 6.66 -4.10
C GLY A 30 4.45 7.64 -4.74
N ARG A 31 3.37 7.15 -5.36
CA ARG A 31 2.33 8.01 -5.96
C ARG A 31 1.60 8.85 -4.93
N VAL A 32 1.31 8.33 -3.73
CA VAL A 32 0.71 9.12 -2.64
C VAL A 32 1.61 10.30 -2.26
N LEU A 33 2.91 10.05 -2.07
CA LEU A 33 3.87 11.09 -1.69
C LEU A 33 4.08 12.14 -2.78
N ILE A 34 3.89 11.78 -4.05
CA ILE A 34 4.01 12.70 -5.20
C ILE A 34 2.74 13.52 -5.39
N VAL A 35 1.58 12.87 -5.49
CA VAL A 35 0.30 13.52 -5.82
C VAL A 35 -0.25 14.30 -4.63
N TYR A 36 0.03 13.84 -3.42
CA TYR A 36 -0.44 14.45 -2.17
C TYR A 36 0.76 14.82 -1.28
N PRO A 37 1.55 15.85 -1.66
CA PRO A 37 2.85 16.13 -1.05
C PRO A 37 2.79 16.44 0.45
N TRP A 38 1.64 16.92 0.97
CA TRP A 38 1.47 17.13 2.42
C TRP A 38 1.61 15.84 3.24
N THR A 39 1.47 14.66 2.62
CA THR A 39 1.68 13.37 3.27
C THR A 39 3.15 13.09 3.58
N GLN A 40 4.09 13.75 2.90
CA GLN A 40 5.53 13.61 3.15
C GLN A 40 5.92 13.99 4.60
N ARG A 41 5.13 14.85 5.25
CA ARG A 41 5.37 15.30 6.64
C ARG A 41 5.46 14.16 7.66
N TYR A 42 4.87 13.00 7.36
CA TYR A 42 4.88 11.83 8.24
C TYR A 42 6.12 10.95 8.07
N PHE A 43 6.89 11.15 7.00
CA PHE A 43 7.98 10.26 6.58
C PHE A 43 9.36 10.92 6.70
N GLY A 44 9.55 11.84 7.66
CA GLY A 44 10.83 12.55 7.84
C GLY A 44 12.05 11.63 8.05
N SER A 45 11.87 10.46 8.66
CA SER A 45 12.95 9.47 8.85
C SER A 45 13.34 8.72 7.56
N PHE A 46 12.64 8.94 6.45
CA PHE A 46 12.91 8.28 5.18
C PHE A 46 14.01 9.00 4.38
N GLY A 47 14.46 10.16 4.83
CA GLY A 47 15.48 10.96 4.14
C GLY A 47 14.84 11.83 3.07
N ASP A 48 15.50 11.93 1.91
CA ASP A 48 15.01 12.78 0.83
C ASP A 48 13.74 12.19 0.18
N VAL A 49 12.66 12.97 0.24
CA VAL A 49 11.37 12.74 -0.41
C VAL A 49 10.87 14.02 -1.09
N SER A 50 11.78 14.95 -1.40
CA SER A 50 11.44 16.30 -1.89
C SER A 50 11.01 16.36 -3.36
N THR A 51 11.41 15.38 -4.17
CA THR A 51 11.11 15.33 -5.60
C THR A 51 10.55 13.96 -6.01
N PRO A 52 9.81 13.87 -7.13
CA PRO A 52 9.32 12.57 -7.63
C PRO A 52 10.43 11.55 -7.87
N ALA A 53 11.59 11.97 -8.40
CA ALA A 53 12.73 11.08 -8.60
C ALA A 53 13.31 10.59 -7.27
N ALA A 54 13.46 11.48 -6.28
CA ALA A 54 13.91 11.11 -4.94
C ALA A 54 12.94 10.11 -4.29
N ILE A 55 11.62 10.37 -4.36
CA ILE A 55 10.58 9.47 -3.82
C ILE A 55 10.64 8.09 -4.48
N MET A 56 10.66 8.02 -5.81
CA MET A 56 10.62 6.76 -6.55
C MET A 56 11.93 5.97 -6.43
N GLY A 57 13.06 6.64 -6.19
CA GLY A 57 14.35 6.01 -5.91
C GLY A 57 14.59 5.68 -4.44
N ASN A 58 13.70 6.07 -3.51
CA ASN A 58 13.94 5.92 -2.08
C ASN A 58 13.66 4.48 -1.60
N PRO A 59 14.67 3.74 -1.10
CA PRO A 59 14.49 2.35 -0.69
C PRO A 59 13.58 2.20 0.55
N LYS A 60 13.49 3.22 1.41
CA LYS A 60 12.59 3.22 2.57
C LYS A 60 11.14 3.44 2.17
N VAL A 61 10.87 4.26 1.14
CA VAL A 61 9.53 4.38 0.54
C VAL A 61 9.12 3.03 -0.05
N ALA A 62 9.97 2.40 -0.84
CA ALA A 62 9.68 1.08 -1.41
C ALA A 62 9.41 0.02 -0.32
N ALA A 63 10.28 -0.05 0.70
CA ALA A 63 10.11 -0.99 1.81
C ALA A 63 8.80 -0.74 2.58
N HIS A 64 8.47 0.52 2.88
CA HIS A 64 7.25 0.84 3.62
C HIS A 64 5.98 0.62 2.80
N GLY A 65 6.02 0.83 1.48
CA GLY A 65 4.93 0.47 0.58
C GLY A 65 4.57 -1.02 0.68
N LYS A 66 5.58 -1.89 0.77
CA LYS A 66 5.37 -3.34 1.02
C LYS A 66 4.77 -3.62 2.39
N VAL A 67 5.18 -2.89 3.43
CA VAL A 67 4.59 -3.01 4.78
C VAL A 67 3.10 -2.67 4.76
N VAL A 68 2.72 -1.58 4.10
CA VAL A 68 1.31 -1.16 3.96
C VAL A 68 0.49 -2.21 3.21
N CYS A 69 0.98 -2.68 2.06
CA CYS A 69 0.28 -3.74 1.30
C CYS A 69 0.23 -5.08 2.07
N GLY A 70 1.26 -5.44 2.82
CA GLY A 70 1.25 -6.60 3.70
C GLY A 70 0.22 -6.48 4.84
N ALA A 71 -0.11 -5.27 5.29
CA ALA A 71 -1.21 -5.06 6.22
C ALA A 71 -2.58 -5.28 5.54
N LEU A 72 -2.74 -4.89 4.27
CA LEU A 72 -3.96 -5.19 3.50
C LEU A 72 -4.17 -6.70 3.30
N ASP A 73 -3.09 -7.47 3.10
CA ASP A 73 -3.17 -8.94 3.02
C ASP A 73 -3.84 -9.55 4.28
N LYS A 74 -3.55 -9.00 5.47
CA LYS A 74 -4.21 -9.43 6.71
C LYS A 74 -5.71 -9.15 6.67
N ALA A 75 -6.12 -7.99 6.18
CA ALA A 75 -7.53 -7.64 6.04
C ALA A 75 -8.24 -8.55 5.02
N VAL A 76 -7.59 -8.85 3.88
CA VAL A 76 -8.13 -9.78 2.87
C VAL A 76 -8.35 -11.18 3.45
N LYS A 77 -7.41 -11.66 4.27
CA LYS A 77 -7.51 -12.98 4.91
C LYS A 77 -8.50 -13.04 6.08
N ASN A 78 -8.92 -11.88 6.63
CA ASN A 78 -9.75 -11.79 7.83
C ASN A 78 -10.96 -10.85 7.65
N MET A 79 -11.61 -10.87 6.48
CA MET A 79 -12.68 -9.92 6.12
C MET A 79 -13.86 -9.81 7.09
N GLY A 80 -14.13 -10.87 7.86
CA GLY A 80 -15.17 -10.84 8.90
C GLY A 80 -14.80 -10.02 10.13
N ASN A 81 -13.51 -9.72 10.34
CA ASN A 81 -13.02 -9.01 11.52
C ASN A 81 -11.73 -8.23 11.19
N ILE A 82 -11.88 -7.22 10.32
CA ILE A 82 -10.80 -6.30 9.91
C ILE A 82 -10.52 -5.30 11.02
#